data_AF-A0A356F604-F1
#
_entry.id   AF-A0A356F604-F1
#
_cell.length_a   1.000
_cell.length_b   1.000
_cell.length_c   1.000
_cell.angle_alpha   90.00
_cell.angle_beta   90.00
_cell.angle_gamma   90.00
#
_symmetry.space_group_name_H-M   'P 1'
#
loop_
_entity.id
_entity.type
_entity.pdbx_description
1 polymer ?
#
loop_
_entity_poly.entity_id
_entity_poly.type
_entity_poly.pdbx_seq_one_letter_code
_entity_poly.pdbx_strand_id
1 'polypeptide(L)'
;MKQNQLGRSMIEMLGVLAIIGVLSVGGIAGYSKAMQKWKSNLQLNMLSELIANGIKIKSNLNKKSQSFDNITPVIAAMGDLPEQMTYKDDKIIDKDGNIYTIMYGYQSWTYSDGSAGGQFKYVILIYFTSQANTTLSLSVQDLCKNIVMATKAAAEEVYNVYLLSDETQRYTILYTKDSLKTASVSDINQKCKQLLDKSNVAHFGILLNPY
;
A
#
# COMPACT_ATOMS: atom_id res chain seq x y z
N MET A 1 -49.51 -31.73 -31.71
CA MET A 1 -50.12 -30.38 -31.58
C MET A 1 -49.01 -29.41 -31.20
N LYS A 2 -48.72 -28.40 -32.05
CA LYS A 2 -47.75 -27.34 -31.74
C LYS A 2 -48.43 -26.35 -30.78
N GLN A 3 -47.96 -26.28 -29.53
CA GLN A 3 -48.39 -25.26 -28.57
C GLN A 3 -47.73 -23.93 -28.95
N ASN A 4 -48.48 -23.02 -29.56
CA ASN A 4 -48.03 -21.65 -29.80
C ASN A 4 -48.06 -20.89 -28.46
N GLN A 5 -46.90 -20.50 -27.93
CA GLN A 5 -46.78 -19.71 -26.70
C GLN A 5 -47.12 -18.21 -26.90
N LEU A 6 -48.22 -17.92 -27.60
CA LEU A 6 -48.69 -16.55 -27.84
C LEU A 6 -49.73 -16.20 -26.77
N GLY A 7 -49.27 -15.77 -25.60
CA GLY A 7 -50.16 -15.37 -24.51
C GLY A 7 -49.53 -15.07 -23.15
N ARG A 8 -48.21 -14.85 -23.04
CA ARG A 8 -47.66 -14.35 -21.76
C ARG A 8 -48.14 -12.91 -21.56
N SER A 9 -48.75 -12.65 -20.42
CA SER A 9 -49.22 -11.30 -20.09
C SER A 9 -48.03 -10.34 -20.08
N MET A 10 -48.18 -9.16 -20.68
CA MET A 10 -47.14 -8.14 -20.73
C MET A 10 -46.59 -7.83 -19.33
N ILE A 11 -47.43 -7.97 -18.29
CA ILE A 11 -47.06 -7.78 -16.88
C ILE A 11 -46.14 -8.89 -16.35
N GLU A 12 -46.33 -10.14 -16.79
CA GLU A 12 -45.50 -11.28 -16.37
C GLU A 12 -44.10 -11.19 -16.97
N MET A 13 -43.99 -10.64 -18.18
CA MET A 13 -42.69 -10.40 -18.81
C MET A 13 -41.95 -9.22 -18.17
N LEU A 14 -42.67 -8.17 -17.77
CA LEU A 14 -42.11 -7.04 -17.02
C LEU A 14 -41.62 -7.46 -15.62
N GLY A 15 -42.36 -8.32 -14.92
CA GLY A 15 -41.93 -8.87 -13.62
C GLY A 15 -40.62 -9.66 -13.71
N VAL A 16 -40.47 -10.50 -14.74
CA VAL A 16 -39.22 -11.24 -14.98
C VAL A 16 -38.07 -10.29 -15.32
N LEU A 17 -38.31 -9.27 -16.15
CA LEU A 17 -37.30 -8.27 -16.49
C LEU A 17 -36.86 -7.46 -15.26
N ALA A 18 -37.78 -7.12 -14.35
CA ALA A 18 -37.46 -6.43 -13.11
C ALA A 18 -36.57 -7.29 -12.19
N ILE A 19 -36.86 -8.59 -12.07
CA ILE A 19 -36.04 -9.53 -11.28
C ILE A 19 -34.65 -9.67 -11.90
N ILE A 20 -34.56 -9.84 -13.23
CA ILE A 20 -33.28 -9.91 -13.94
C ILE A 20 -32.49 -8.61 -13.73
N GLY A 21 -33.15 -7.44 -13.81
CA GLY A 21 -32.53 -6.15 -13.55
C GLY A 21 -31.90 -6.04 -12.16
N VAL A 22 -32.66 -6.38 -11.10
CA VAL A 22 -32.16 -6.34 -9.71
C VAL A 22 -31.04 -7.34 -9.47
N LEU A 23 -31.18 -8.59 -9.95
CA LEU A 23 -30.15 -9.61 -9.81
C LEU A 23 -28.87 -9.25 -10.58
N SER A 24 -29.00 -8.62 -11.75
CA SER A 24 -27.85 -8.17 -12.55
C SER A 24 -27.09 -7.05 -11.83
N VAL A 25 -27.79 -6.03 -11.32
CA VAL A 25 -27.14 -4.94 -10.57
C VAL A 25 -26.52 -5.46 -9.26
N GLY A 26 -27.23 -6.33 -8.53
CA GLY A 26 -26.70 -6.98 -7.33
C GLY A 26 -25.47 -7.86 -7.60
N GLY A 27 -25.49 -8.62 -8.69
CA GLY A 27 -24.39 -9.47 -9.12
C GLY A 27 -23.16 -8.67 -9.57
N ILE A 28 -23.34 -7.60 -10.35
CA ILE A 28 -22.26 -6.72 -10.81
C ILE A 28 -21.63 -5.98 -9.64
N ALA A 29 -22.44 -5.46 -8.70
CA ALA A 29 -21.95 -4.80 -7.49
C ALA A 29 -21.19 -5.78 -6.59
N GLY A 30 -21.70 -7.01 -6.43
CA GLY A 30 -21.06 -8.09 -5.69
C GLY A 30 -19.72 -8.49 -6.28
N TYR A 31 -19.67 -8.71 -7.60
CA TYR A 31 -18.44 -9.02 -8.33
C TYR A 31 -17.39 -7.92 -8.18
N SER A 32 -17.80 -6.66 -8.37
CA SER A 32 -16.89 -5.50 -8.25
C SER A 32 -16.26 -5.43 -6.85
N LYS A 33 -17.06 -5.66 -5.80
CA LYS A 33 -16.58 -5.68 -4.41
C LYS A 33 -15.66 -6.86 -4.13
N ALA A 34 -15.97 -8.05 -4.66
CA ALA A 34 -15.10 -9.22 -4.53
C ALA A 34 -13.76 -9.00 -5.24
N MET A 35 -13.77 -8.37 -6.42
CA MET A 35 -12.56 -8.06 -7.17
C MET A 35 -11.70 -7.02 -6.46
N GLN A 36 -12.30 -5.99 -5.86
CA GLN A 36 -11.58 -5.02 -5.02
C GLN A 36 -10.91 -5.72 -3.82
N LYS A 37 -11.62 -6.62 -3.14
CA LYS A 37 -11.04 -7.40 -2.03
C LYS A 37 -9.90 -8.30 -2.50
N TRP A 38 -10.03 -8.94 -3.66
CA TRP A 38 -8.97 -9.76 -4.23
C TRP A 38 -7.70 -8.94 -4.53
N LYS A 39 -7.84 -7.78 -5.18
CA LYS A 39 -6.71 -6.86 -5.44
C LYS A 39 -6.06 -6.38 -4.14
N SER A 40 -6.88 -6.00 -3.16
CA SER A 40 -6.39 -5.55 -1.85
C SER A 40 -5.61 -6.63 -1.12
N ASN A 41 -6.10 -7.87 -1.10
CA ASN A 41 -5.39 -9.01 -0.50
C ASN A 41 -4.06 -9.32 -1.22
N LEU A 42 -4.08 -9.26 -2.54
CA LEU A 42 -2.88 -9.45 -3.35
C LEU A 42 -1.81 -8.40 -3.02
N GLN A 43 -2.20 -7.12 -2.94
CA GLN A 43 -1.28 -6.04 -2.54
C GLN A 43 -0.74 -6.25 -1.12
N LEU A 44 -1.59 -6.66 -0.17
CA LEU A 44 -1.15 -6.99 1.19
C LEU A 44 -0.11 -8.12 1.21
N ASN A 45 -0.31 -9.17 0.42
CA ASN A 45 0.65 -10.27 0.32
C ASN A 45 1.99 -9.78 -0.25
N MET A 46 1.97 -9.01 -1.35
CA MET A 46 3.20 -8.48 -1.95
C MET A 46 3.96 -7.56 -0.99
N LEU A 47 3.25 -6.69 -0.26
CA LEU A 47 3.85 -5.82 0.75
C LEU A 47 4.48 -6.64 1.89
N SER A 48 3.78 -7.68 2.36
CA SER A 48 4.26 -8.55 3.43
C SER A 48 5.54 -9.28 3.02
N GLU A 49 5.59 -9.80 1.80
CA GLU A 49 6.76 -10.46 1.23
C GLU A 49 7.93 -9.48 1.06
N LEU A 50 7.68 -8.29 0.50
CA LEU A 50 8.71 -7.25 0.35
C LEU A 50 9.31 -6.84 1.70
N ILE A 51 8.47 -6.63 2.72
CA ILE A 51 8.90 -6.29 4.08
C ILE A 51 9.72 -7.44 4.68
N ALA A 52 9.26 -8.69 4.54
CA ALA A 52 9.97 -9.86 5.03
C ALA A 52 11.36 -10.01 4.38
N ASN A 53 11.45 -9.80 3.06
CA ASN A 53 12.70 -9.88 2.32
C ASN A 53 13.67 -8.74 2.70
N GLY A 54 13.14 -7.54 2.94
CA GLY A 54 13.91 -6.45 3.53
C GLY A 54 14.48 -6.79 4.90
N ILE A 55 13.66 -7.32 5.80
CA ILE A 55 14.10 -7.74 7.13
C ILE A 55 15.16 -8.86 7.03
N LYS A 56 14.99 -9.82 6.12
CA LYS A 56 15.91 -10.94 5.88
C LYS A 56 17.30 -10.46 5.46
N ILE A 57 17.41 -9.47 4.58
CA ILE A 57 18.71 -8.97 4.15
C ILE A 57 19.40 -8.10 5.21
N LYS A 58 18.66 -7.55 6.19
CA LYS A 58 19.17 -6.58 7.17
C LYS A 58 20.51 -6.99 7.79
N SER A 59 20.70 -8.27 8.11
CA SER A 59 21.93 -8.81 8.71
C SER A 59 23.16 -8.78 7.78
N ASN A 60 22.94 -8.79 6.46
CA ASN A 60 23.99 -8.77 5.44
C ASN A 60 24.38 -7.33 5.02
N LEU A 61 23.64 -6.33 5.49
CA LEU A 61 23.92 -4.93 5.18
C LEU A 61 25.03 -4.36 6.07
N ASN A 62 25.81 -3.43 5.52
CA ASN A 62 26.93 -2.83 6.25
C ASN A 62 26.43 -1.85 7.31
N LYS A 63 26.42 -2.28 8.58
CA LYS A 63 26.06 -1.45 9.75
C LYS A 63 26.95 -0.22 9.97
N LYS A 64 28.05 -0.08 9.22
CA LYS A 64 28.96 1.07 9.23
C LYS A 64 28.86 1.93 7.97
N SER A 65 27.81 1.77 7.17
CA SER A 65 27.58 2.65 6.02
C SER A 65 27.55 4.11 6.47
N GLN A 66 28.36 4.95 5.82
CA GLN A 66 28.45 6.39 6.12
C GLN A 66 27.51 7.21 5.24
N SER A 67 26.89 6.58 4.25
CA SER A 67 25.95 7.16 3.30
C SER A 67 24.59 6.50 3.42
N PHE A 68 23.54 7.25 3.10
CA PHE A 68 22.16 6.79 3.06
C PHE A 68 21.81 6.45 1.60
N ASP A 69 21.99 5.19 1.24
CA ASP A 69 21.99 4.74 -0.15
C ASP A 69 20.74 3.94 -0.50
N ASN A 70 20.41 3.94 -1.80
CA ASN A 70 19.38 3.09 -2.36
C ASN A 70 19.90 1.64 -2.47
N ILE A 71 19.33 0.73 -1.68
CA ILE A 71 19.65 -0.70 -1.69
C ILE A 71 18.60 -1.54 -2.44
N THR A 72 17.63 -0.90 -3.09
CA THR A 72 16.65 -1.58 -3.96
C THR A 72 17.29 -2.54 -4.98
N PRO A 73 18.42 -2.19 -5.64
CA PRO A 73 19.09 -3.10 -6.57
C PRO A 73 19.58 -4.38 -5.89
N VAL A 74 20.00 -4.29 -4.62
CA VAL A 74 20.46 -5.45 -3.84
C VAL A 74 19.29 -6.39 -3.54
N ILE A 75 18.14 -5.84 -3.14
CA ILE A 75 16.91 -6.61 -2.91
C ILE A 75 16.44 -7.29 -4.20
N ALA A 76 16.47 -6.56 -5.32
CA ALA A 76 16.10 -7.11 -6.63
C ALA A 76 17.05 -8.24 -7.07
N ALA A 77 18.36 -8.10 -6.83
CA ALA A 77 19.37 -9.09 -7.18
C ALA A 77 19.26 -10.40 -6.36
N MET A 78 18.58 -10.39 -5.21
CA MET A 78 18.33 -11.61 -4.44
C MET A 78 17.35 -12.57 -5.13
N GLY A 79 16.63 -12.11 -6.15
CA GLY A 79 15.69 -12.93 -6.92
C GLY A 79 14.34 -13.19 -6.23
N ASP A 80 14.17 -12.73 -4.99
CA ASP A 80 12.95 -12.90 -4.18
C ASP A 80 12.03 -11.65 -4.30
N LEU A 81 11.76 -11.14 -5.50
CA LEU A 81 10.75 -10.08 -5.68
C LEU A 81 9.35 -10.68 -5.78
N PRO A 82 8.31 -10.07 -5.17
CA PRO A 82 6.94 -10.53 -5.31
C PRO A 82 6.52 -10.61 -6.79
N GLU A 83 5.74 -11.64 -7.16
CA GLU A 83 5.45 -12.00 -8.56
C GLU A 83 4.88 -10.85 -9.43
N GLN A 84 4.20 -9.87 -8.83
CA GLN A 84 3.60 -8.74 -9.56
C GLN A 84 4.34 -7.42 -9.36
N MET A 85 5.57 -7.50 -8.87
CA MET A 85 6.52 -6.41 -8.78
C MET A 85 7.63 -6.61 -9.82
N THR A 86 8.03 -5.51 -10.44
CA THR A 86 9.12 -5.49 -11.43
C THR A 86 10.18 -4.51 -10.97
N TYR A 87 11.45 -4.84 -11.20
CA TYR A 87 12.55 -3.91 -10.93
C TYR A 87 12.97 -3.22 -12.23
N LYS A 88 13.03 -1.88 -12.20
CA LYS A 88 13.45 -1.04 -13.31
C LYS A 88 13.95 0.30 -12.79
N ASP A 89 15.03 0.83 -13.36
CA ASP A 89 15.56 2.17 -13.05
C ASP A 89 15.78 2.39 -11.53
N ASP A 90 16.42 1.41 -10.86
CA ASP A 90 16.71 1.38 -9.42
C ASP A 90 15.48 1.43 -8.50
N LYS A 91 14.32 1.07 -9.04
CA LYS A 91 13.03 1.09 -8.34
C LYS A 91 12.31 -0.24 -8.53
N ILE A 92 11.50 -0.60 -7.54
CA ILE A 92 10.51 -1.68 -7.68
C ILE A 92 9.17 -1.02 -8.02
N ILE A 93 8.46 -1.55 -9.01
CA ILE A 93 7.20 -1.02 -9.52
C ILE A 93 6.18 -2.16 -9.53
N ASP A 94 5.02 -1.96 -8.88
CA ASP A 94 3.91 -2.92 -8.94
C ASP A 94 3.03 -2.72 -10.19
N LYS A 95 2.08 -3.63 -10.42
CA LYS A 95 1.15 -3.53 -11.56
C LYS A 95 0.25 -2.29 -11.55
N ASP A 96 0.02 -1.69 -10.38
CA ASP A 96 -0.80 -0.49 -10.25
C ASP A 96 0.04 0.79 -10.50
N GLY A 97 1.37 0.64 -10.65
CA GLY A 97 2.32 1.72 -10.90
C GLY A 97 2.93 2.32 -9.64
N ASN A 98 2.64 1.75 -8.46
CA ASN A 98 3.26 2.21 -7.21
C ASN A 98 4.74 1.89 -7.23
N ILE A 99 5.53 2.85 -6.76
CA ILE A 99 6.99 2.76 -6.75
C ILE A 99 7.45 2.48 -5.32
N TYR A 100 8.37 1.54 -5.19
CA TYR A 100 8.99 1.14 -3.93
C TYR A 100 10.50 1.37 -4.03
N THR A 101 11.05 2.06 -3.03
CA THR A 101 12.48 2.30 -2.91
C THR A 101 12.92 1.99 -1.50
N ILE A 102 13.98 1.22 -1.38
CA ILE A 102 14.50 0.74 -0.11
C ILE A 102 15.83 1.45 0.13
N MET A 103 15.89 2.23 1.21
CA MET A 103 17.07 3.02 1.56
C MET A 103 17.67 2.58 2.88
N TYR A 104 18.99 2.52 2.95
CA TYR A 104 19.70 2.04 4.13
C TYR A 104 21.02 2.82 4.33
N GLY A 105 21.33 3.12 5.59
CA GLY A 105 22.62 3.67 6.00
C GLY A 105 22.52 4.94 6.85
N TYR A 106 23.63 5.66 6.98
CA TYR A 106 23.70 6.86 7.82
C TYR A 106 23.20 8.09 7.05
N GLN A 107 22.11 8.68 7.53
CA GLN A 107 21.61 9.95 7.01
C GLN A 107 22.11 11.08 7.90
N SER A 108 22.97 11.95 7.38
CA SER A 108 23.37 13.20 8.01
C SER A 108 22.46 14.36 7.59
N TRP A 109 22.24 15.32 8.48
CA TRP A 109 21.61 16.60 8.18
C TRP A 109 22.32 17.72 8.93
N THR A 110 22.11 18.96 8.51
CA THR A 110 22.65 20.14 9.17
C THR A 110 21.49 20.98 9.67
N TYR A 111 21.50 21.30 10.95
CA TYR A 111 20.49 22.17 11.55
C TYR A 111 20.73 23.63 11.13
N SER A 112 19.72 24.47 11.31
CA SER A 112 19.79 25.90 10.99
C SER A 112 20.88 26.66 11.76
N ASP A 113 21.31 26.13 12.90
CA ASP A 113 22.40 26.68 13.72
C ASP A 113 23.81 26.20 13.27
N GLY A 114 23.89 25.44 12.17
CA GLY A 114 25.14 24.89 11.63
C GLY A 114 25.62 23.61 12.33
N SER A 115 24.92 23.13 13.36
CA SER A 115 25.28 21.86 14.01
C SER A 115 24.97 20.67 13.10
N ALA A 116 25.84 19.66 13.16
CA ALA A 116 25.65 18.41 12.41
C ALA A 116 24.77 17.46 13.22
N GLY A 117 23.72 16.96 12.58
CA GLY A 117 22.91 15.85 13.06
C GLY A 117 23.05 14.64 12.15
N GLY A 118 22.68 13.48 12.64
CA GLY A 118 22.55 12.31 11.79
C GLY A 118 22.04 11.10 12.54
N GLN A 119 21.44 10.19 11.80
CA GLN A 119 21.00 8.91 12.33
C GLN A 119 21.10 7.83 11.27
N PHE A 120 21.36 6.62 11.73
CA PHE A 120 21.28 5.44 10.89
C PHE A 120 19.81 5.10 10.63
N LYS A 121 19.45 4.87 9.36
CA LYS A 121 18.08 4.56 8.95
C LYS A 121 18.02 3.33 8.07
N TYR A 122 16.93 2.60 8.20
CA TYR A 122 16.51 1.60 7.24
C TYR A 122 15.03 1.84 6.91
N VAL A 123 14.73 2.27 5.68
CA VAL A 123 13.37 2.67 5.31
C VAL A 123 12.94 2.04 3.98
N ILE A 124 11.69 1.60 3.94
CA ILE A 124 10.98 1.27 2.71
C ILE A 124 10.08 2.47 2.39
N LEU A 125 10.39 3.17 1.31
CA LEU A 125 9.62 4.30 0.78
C LEU A 125 8.68 3.81 -0.31
N ILE A 126 7.43 4.23 -0.22
CA ILE A 126 6.34 3.81 -1.11
C ILE A 126 5.71 5.06 -1.68
N TYR A 127 5.89 5.25 -2.98
CA TYR A 127 5.37 6.38 -3.73
C TYR A 127 4.14 5.94 -4.52
N PHE A 128 3.00 6.50 -4.16
CA PHE A 128 1.78 6.32 -4.93
C PHE A 128 1.82 7.25 -6.15
N THR A 129 1.80 6.69 -7.36
CA THR A 129 1.64 7.51 -8.57
C THR A 129 0.16 7.65 -8.87
N SER A 130 -0.37 8.87 -8.73
CA SER A 130 -1.71 9.21 -9.22
C SER A 130 -1.74 9.02 -10.74
N GLN A 131 -2.22 7.88 -11.23
CA GLN A 131 -2.64 7.80 -12.63
C GLN A 131 -3.92 8.62 -12.77
N ALA A 132 -3.84 9.65 -13.61
CA ALA A 132 -4.89 10.63 -13.83
C ALA A 132 -6.27 9.97 -14.07
N ASN A 133 -7.29 10.51 -13.39
CA ASN A 133 -8.73 10.35 -13.69
C ASN A 133 -9.49 9.13 -13.13
N THR A 134 -9.12 8.56 -11.98
CA THR A 134 -10.08 7.78 -11.18
C THR A 134 -10.04 8.23 -9.73
N THR A 135 -11.15 8.11 -8.99
CA THR A 135 -11.35 8.60 -7.61
C THR A 135 -10.17 8.25 -6.70
N LEU A 136 -9.26 9.23 -6.55
CA LEU A 136 -7.92 9.09 -5.98
C LEU A 136 -7.93 8.67 -4.50
N SER A 137 -9.01 8.99 -3.77
CA SER A 137 -9.09 8.77 -2.34
C SER A 137 -9.24 7.31 -1.93
N LEU A 138 -9.97 6.48 -2.70
CA LEU A 138 -10.27 5.09 -2.30
C LEU A 138 -9.06 4.16 -2.50
N SER A 139 -8.32 4.31 -3.61
CA SER A 139 -7.15 3.47 -3.88
C SER A 139 -6.00 3.74 -2.91
N VAL A 140 -5.76 5.00 -2.55
CA VAL A 140 -4.72 5.35 -1.57
C VAL A 140 -5.14 4.91 -0.16
N GLN A 141 -6.43 4.91 0.16
CA GLN A 141 -6.94 4.41 1.44
C GLN A 141 -6.67 2.92 1.59
N ASP A 142 -6.95 2.15 0.54
CA ASP A 142 -6.67 0.72 0.50
C ASP A 142 -5.17 0.44 0.58
N LEU A 143 -4.33 1.22 -0.13
CA LEU A 143 -2.88 1.11 -0.02
C LEU A 143 -2.38 1.41 1.40
N CYS A 144 -2.82 2.52 2.01
CA CYS A 144 -2.47 2.87 3.39
C CYS A 144 -2.83 1.73 4.36
N LYS A 145 -4.06 1.22 4.24
CA LYS A 145 -4.54 0.11 5.07
C LYS A 145 -3.66 -1.12 4.88
N ASN A 146 -3.36 -1.49 3.64
CA ASN A 146 -2.54 -2.65 3.32
C ASN A 146 -1.10 -2.52 3.80
N ILE A 147 -0.49 -1.33 3.67
CA ILE A 147 0.83 -1.02 4.24
C ILE A 147 0.82 -1.24 5.75
N VAL A 148 -0.14 -0.65 6.46
CA VAL A 148 -0.21 -0.76 7.92
C VAL A 148 -0.48 -2.21 8.35
N MET A 149 -1.38 -2.93 7.67
CA MET A 149 -1.68 -4.33 7.98
C MET A 149 -0.48 -5.25 7.71
N ALA A 150 0.22 -5.09 6.59
CA ALA A 150 1.43 -5.87 6.28
C ALA A 150 2.54 -5.57 7.30
N THR A 151 2.75 -4.29 7.61
CA THR A 151 3.77 -3.85 8.58
C THR A 151 3.46 -4.34 9.99
N LYS A 152 2.17 -4.44 10.36
CA LYS A 152 1.74 -4.95 11.68
C LYS A 152 2.22 -6.37 11.93
N ALA A 153 2.28 -7.23 10.91
CA ALA A 153 2.80 -8.59 11.05
C ALA A 153 4.30 -8.62 11.42
N ALA A 154 5.05 -7.57 11.06
CA ALA A 154 6.46 -7.40 11.34
C ALA A 154 6.73 -6.29 12.38
N ALA A 155 5.76 -5.97 13.24
CA ALA A 155 5.82 -4.79 14.13
C ALA A 155 7.04 -4.77 15.07
N GLU A 156 7.65 -5.91 15.39
CA GLU A 156 8.86 -5.95 16.22
C GLU A 156 10.08 -5.30 15.55
N GLU A 157 10.15 -5.40 14.22
CA GLU A 157 11.23 -4.90 13.36
C GLU A 157 10.97 -3.48 12.84
N VAL A 158 9.89 -2.83 13.30
CA VAL A 158 9.43 -1.53 12.80
C VAL A 158 9.56 -0.51 13.91
N TYR A 159 10.16 0.64 13.59
CA TYR A 159 10.19 1.80 14.47
C TYR A 159 8.90 2.61 14.34
N ASN A 160 8.55 3.00 13.11
CA ASN A 160 7.26 3.63 12.81
C ASN A 160 6.85 3.46 11.33
N VAL A 161 5.56 3.67 11.09
CA VAL A 161 4.97 3.91 9.77
C VAL A 161 4.57 5.37 9.71
N TYR A 162 4.92 6.06 8.64
CA TYR A 162 4.65 7.47 8.47
C TYR A 162 4.14 7.81 7.08
N LEU A 163 3.53 8.98 6.98
CA LEU A 163 3.14 9.63 5.75
C LEU A 163 4.01 10.88 5.56
N LEU A 164 4.51 11.08 4.35
CA LEU A 164 5.11 12.32 3.88
C LEU A 164 4.14 12.96 2.87
N SER A 165 3.75 14.19 3.15
CA SER A 165 2.92 15.00 2.25
C SER A 165 3.82 15.86 1.37
N ASP A 166 3.69 15.75 0.05
CA ASP A 166 4.50 16.54 -0.88
C ASP A 166 4.17 18.04 -0.82
N GLU A 167 2.91 18.37 -0.57
CA GLU A 167 2.42 19.75 -0.52
C GLU A 167 3.03 20.52 0.65
N THR A 168 3.15 19.86 1.80
CA THR A 168 3.59 20.52 3.05
C THR A 168 4.99 20.11 3.49
N GLN A 169 5.59 19.13 2.83
CA GLN A 169 6.80 18.43 3.26
C GLN A 169 6.73 17.94 4.71
N ARG A 170 5.50 17.74 5.23
CA ARG A 170 5.29 17.33 6.62
C ARG A 170 5.36 15.84 6.76
N TYR A 171 6.13 15.43 7.77
CA TYR A 171 6.23 14.08 8.27
C TYR A 171 5.14 13.83 9.32
N THR A 172 4.23 12.89 9.05
CA THR A 172 3.15 12.51 9.97
C THR A 172 3.29 11.05 10.37
N ILE A 173 3.54 10.78 11.66
CA ILE A 173 3.61 9.40 12.17
C ILE A 173 2.20 8.81 12.19
N LEU A 174 2.02 7.70 11.44
CA LEU A 174 0.78 6.93 11.44
C LEU A 174 0.75 5.98 12.62
N TYR A 175 1.80 5.19 12.79
CA TYR A 175 1.90 4.24 13.89
C TYR A 175 3.34 4.13 14.34
N THR A 176 3.56 4.15 15.64
CA THR A 176 4.80 3.67 16.27
C THR A 176 4.75 2.16 16.42
N LYS A 177 5.88 1.52 16.73
CA LYS A 177 5.95 0.09 17.11
C LYS A 177 4.79 -0.36 18.03
N ASP A 178 4.62 0.30 19.17
CA ASP A 178 3.66 -0.13 20.19
C ASP A 178 2.21 0.08 19.75
N SER A 179 1.92 1.23 19.13
CA SER A 179 0.57 1.51 18.62
C SER A 179 0.21 0.63 17.43
N LEU A 180 1.20 0.20 16.63
CA LEU A 180 0.99 -0.73 15.52
C LEU A 180 0.57 -2.12 16.01
N LYS A 181 1.22 -2.63 17.07
CA LYS A 181 0.90 -3.94 17.68
C LYS A 181 -0.55 -4.01 18.15
N THR A 182 -1.06 -2.95 18.76
CA THR A 182 -2.42 -2.91 19.33
C THR A 182 -3.48 -2.37 18.39
N ALA A 183 -3.12 -1.78 17.24
CA ALA A 183 -4.06 -1.19 16.29
C ALA A 183 -5.14 -2.18 15.82
N SER A 184 -6.42 -1.82 15.97
CA SER A 184 -7.51 -2.60 15.38
C SER A 184 -7.69 -2.26 13.90
N VAL A 185 -8.34 -3.16 13.14
CA VAL A 185 -8.65 -2.91 11.72
C VAL A 185 -9.53 -1.66 11.56
N SER A 186 -10.43 -1.39 12.51
CA SER A 186 -11.28 -0.20 12.51
C SER A 186 -10.45 1.07 12.66
N ASP A 187 -9.50 1.08 13.60
CA ASP A 187 -8.63 2.24 13.84
C ASP A 187 -7.77 2.55 12.62
N ILE A 188 -7.22 1.51 11.97
CA ILE A 188 -6.43 1.64 10.74
C ILE A 188 -7.28 2.28 9.64
N ASN A 189 -8.49 1.78 9.42
CA ASN A 189 -9.39 2.31 8.39
C ASN A 189 -9.73 3.79 8.65
N GLN A 190 -10.03 4.15 9.89
CA GLN A 190 -10.36 5.52 10.27
C GLN A 190 -9.17 6.46 10.08
N LYS A 191 -7.98 6.04 10.53
CA LYS A 191 -6.77 6.86 10.45
C LYS A 191 -6.35 7.08 9.00
N CYS A 192 -6.33 6.03 8.18
CA CYS A 192 -6.06 6.14 6.74
C CYS A 192 -7.08 7.03 6.02
N LYS A 193 -8.36 6.99 6.39
CA LYS A 193 -9.39 7.87 5.81
C LYS A 193 -9.12 9.35 6.09
N GLN A 194 -8.88 9.70 7.35
CA GLN A 194 -8.68 11.10 7.79
C GLN A 194 -7.46 11.79 7.16
N LEU A 195 -6.46 11.01 6.75
CA LEU A 195 -5.22 11.54 6.15
C LEU A 195 -5.40 11.91 4.67
N LEU A 196 -6.29 11.21 3.97
CA LEU A 196 -6.50 11.38 2.53
C LEU A 196 -7.47 12.50 2.19
N ASP A 197 -8.33 12.88 3.13
CA ASP A 197 -9.14 14.10 3.03
C ASP A 197 -8.27 15.38 3.05
N LYS A 198 -6.96 15.26 3.27
CA LYS A 198 -6.04 16.40 3.50
C LYS A 198 -4.81 16.46 2.57
N SER A 199 -4.59 15.50 1.66
CA SER A 199 -3.38 15.45 0.82
C SER A 199 -3.67 14.84 -0.55
N ASN A 200 -3.38 15.55 -1.64
CA ASN A 200 -3.56 15.01 -3.01
C ASN A 200 -2.41 14.12 -3.47
N VAL A 201 -1.26 14.17 -2.80
CA VAL A 201 -0.12 13.28 -3.04
C VAL A 201 0.39 12.75 -1.70
N ALA A 202 0.59 11.45 -1.62
CA ALA A 202 0.93 10.72 -0.40
C ALA A 202 2.10 9.77 -0.66
N HIS A 203 3.19 9.96 0.07
CA HIS A 203 4.29 9.00 0.13
C HIS A 203 4.27 8.34 1.50
N PHE A 204 4.32 7.01 1.53
CA PHE A 204 4.38 6.27 2.78
C PHE A 204 5.81 5.82 3.06
N GLY A 205 6.19 5.78 4.33
CA GLY A 205 7.46 5.23 4.74
C GLY A 205 7.27 4.23 5.87
N ILE A 206 7.96 3.10 5.76
CA ILE A 206 8.11 2.12 6.84
C ILE A 206 9.54 2.23 7.33
N LEU A 207 9.73 2.84 8.50
CA LEU A 207 11.03 2.91 9.15
C LEU A 207 11.25 1.61 9.93
N LEU A 208 12.12 0.76 9.42
CA LEU A 208 12.55 -0.47 10.06
C LEU A 208 13.62 -0.17 11.12
N ASN A 209 13.72 -1.06 12.11
CA ASN A 209 14.84 -1.04 13.06
C ASN A 209 16.13 -1.36 12.28
N PRO A 210 17.10 -0.43 12.23
CA PRO A 210 18.33 -0.67 11.47
C PRO A 210 19.33 -1.60 12.16
N TYR A 211 19.12 -1.94 13.44
CA TYR A 211 20.06 -2.70 14.27
C TYR A 211 19.77 -4.20 14.30
#